data_AF-A0A8X6G839-F1
#
_entry.id   AF-A0A8X6G839-F1
#
_cell.length_a   1.000
_cell.length_b   1.000
_cell.length_c   1.000
_cell.angle_alpha   90.00
_cell.angle_beta   90.00
_cell.angle_gamma   90.00
#
_symmetry.space_group_name_H-M   'P 1'
#
loop_
_entity.id
_entity.type
_entity.pdbx_description
1 polymer ?
#
loop_
_entity_poly.entity_id
_entity_poly.type
_entity_poly.pdbx_seq_one_letter_code
_entity_poly.pdbx_strand_id
1 'polypeptide(L)' 'MIESSMKVGGSGVIVEIDESKFGKHKFHRGKRVEGKWVFGGVERETDACFMKVVADSGEVERLRQMGE' A
#
# COMPACT_ATOMS: atom_id res chain seq x y z
N MET A 1 12.68 -4.86 13.73
CA MET A 1 13.00 -4.78 12.29
C MET A 1 12.97 -6.20 11.78
N ILE A 2 12.00 -6.57 10.95
CA ILE A 2 12.00 -7.87 10.26
C ILE A 2 12.64 -7.60 8.91
N GLU A 3 13.96 -7.70 8.84
CA GLU A 3 14.65 -7.83 7.55
C GLU A 3 14.68 -9.31 7.20
N SER A 4 13.66 -9.76 6.47
CA SER A 4 13.80 -10.93 5.62
C SER A 4 14.02 -10.41 4.22
N SER A 5 15.25 -10.48 3.72
CA SER A 5 15.62 -10.22 2.33
C SER A 5 15.06 -11.30 1.38
N MET A 6 13.84 -11.77 1.61
CA MET A 6 13.16 -12.66 0.68
C MET A 6 12.64 -11.80 -0.47
N LYS A 7 13.24 -12.03 -1.64
CA LYS A 7 12.75 -11.49 -2.90
C LYS A 7 11.39 -12.14 -3.18
N VAL A 8 10.35 -11.32 -3.26
CA VAL A 8 9.04 -11.71 -3.77
C VAL A 8 9.04 -11.48 -5.29
N GLY A 9 8.66 -12.50 -6.04
CA GLY A 9 8.63 -12.55 -7.50
C GLY A 9 9.87 -13.19 -8.13
N GLY A 10 9.74 -13.51 -9.42
CA GLY A 10 10.74 -14.23 -10.19
C GLY A 10 10.19 -14.62 -11.56
N SER A 11 11.03 -15.19 -12.43
CA SER A 11 10.55 -15.68 -13.73
C SER A 11 9.53 -16.79 -13.53
N GLY A 12 8.35 -16.66 -14.13
CA GLY A 12 7.27 -17.65 -14.02
C GLY A 12 6.44 -17.55 -12.73
N VAL A 13 6.76 -16.62 -11.83
CA VAL A 13 6.02 -16.45 -10.57
C VAL A 13 4.95 -15.37 -10.74
N ILE A 14 3.72 -15.69 -10.35
CA ILE A 14 2.59 -14.75 -10.35
C ILE A 14 2.51 -14.10 -8.96
N VAL A 15 2.63 -12.78 -8.94
CA VAL A 15 2.49 -11.95 -7.73
C VAL A 15 1.22 -11.11 -7.87
N GLU A 16 0.33 -11.19 -6.89
CA GLU A 16 -0.80 -10.28 -6.75
C GLU A 16 -0.32 -9.01 -6.05
N ILE A 17 -0.70 -7.83 -6.56
CA ILE A 17 -0.27 -6.53 -6.03
C ILE A 17 -1.52 -5.71 -5.71
N ASP A 18 -1.52 -5.04 -4.56
CA ASP A 18 -2.62 -4.18 -4.12
C ASP A 18 -2.12 -2.85 -3.51
N GLU A 19 -2.97 -1.83 -3.57
CA GLU A 19 -2.75 -0.51 -2.99
C GLU A 19 -3.76 -0.20 -1.89
N SER A 20 -3.27 0.00 -0.68
CA SER A 20 -4.11 0.28 0.49
C SER A 20 -3.65 1.53 1.23
N LYS A 21 -4.57 2.46 1.51
CA LYS A 21 -4.30 3.66 2.33
C LYS A 21 -4.51 3.35 3.81
N PHE A 22 -3.43 3.31 4.58
CA PHE A 22 -3.41 3.05 6.02
C PHE A 22 -3.38 4.37 6.80
N GLY A 23 -4.37 4.60 7.65
CA GLY A 23 -4.47 5.80 8.48
C GLY A 23 -5.26 5.53 9.77
N LYS A 24 -5.02 6.35 10.79
CA LYS A 24 -5.63 6.19 12.12
C LYS A 24 -7.06 6.71 12.15
N HIS A 25 -8.08 5.86 12.23
CA HIS A 25 -9.47 6.32 12.32
C HIS A 25 -9.64 7.42 13.38
N LYS A 26 -10.14 8.60 12.98
CA LYS A 26 -10.46 9.67 13.94
C LYS A 26 -11.76 9.27 14.65
N PHE A 27 -11.66 8.92 15.93
CA PHE A 27 -12.80 8.76 16.86
C PHE A 27 -13.93 7.80 16.43
N HIS A 28 -13.65 6.76 15.63
CA HIS A 28 -14.66 5.79 15.14
C HIS A 28 -15.89 6.43 14.45
N ARG A 29 -15.81 7.69 14.00
CA ARG A 29 -16.94 8.46 13.44
C ARG A 29 -16.45 9.47 12.39
N GLY A 30 -16.96 9.38 11.15
CA GLY A 30 -16.70 10.36 10.08
C GLY A 30 -15.44 10.16 9.22
N LYS A 31 -15.34 10.94 8.12
CA LYS A 31 -14.49 10.83 6.91
C LYS A 31 -13.05 10.28 7.09
N ARG A 32 -12.60 9.54 6.06
CA ARG A 32 -11.33 8.80 5.97
C ARG A 32 -10.09 9.67 6.21
N VAL A 33 -9.08 9.03 6.79
CA VAL A 33 -7.97 9.60 7.57
C VAL A 33 -6.78 10.06 6.71
N GLU A 34 -6.08 11.10 7.17
CA GLU A 34 -4.65 11.33 6.94
C GLU A 34 -3.86 10.02 7.22
N GLY A 35 -3.20 9.49 6.20
CA GLY A 35 -2.64 8.15 6.22
C GLY A 35 -1.63 7.95 5.11
N LYS A 36 -0.79 6.94 5.24
CA LYS A 36 0.22 6.60 4.23
C LYS A 36 -0.32 5.57 3.27
N TRP A 37 0.03 5.72 2.01
CA TRP A 37 -0.17 4.68 1.02
C TRP A 37 0.81 3.53 1.28
N VAL A 38 0.32 2.31 1.15
CA VAL A 38 1.11 1.09 1.25
C VAL A 38 0.79 0.23 0.05
N PHE A 39 1.83 -0.20 -0.65
CA PHE A 39 1.74 -1.25 -1.65
C PHE A 39 2.02 -2.58 -0.97
N GLY A 40 1.14 -3.54 -1.18
CA GLY A 40 1.34 -4.92 -0.80
C GLY A 40 1.53 -5.80 -2.03
N GLY A 41 2.20 -6.92 -1.86
CA GLY A 41 2.11 -7.99 -2.84
C GLY A 41 2.31 -9.36 -2.22
N VAL A 42 1.71 -10.39 -2.83
CA VAL A 42 1.77 -11.79 -2.39
C VAL A 42 1.99 -12.72 -3.59
N GLU A 43 2.92 -13.64 -3.45
CA GLU A 43 3.08 -14.76 -4.39
C GLU A 43 1.97 -15.78 -4.20
N ARG A 44 1.32 -16.18 -5.30
CA ARG A 44 0.21 -17.14 -5.24
C ARG A 44 0.60 -18.54 -4.76
N GLU A 45 1.84 -18.97 -5.03
CA GLU A 45 2.25 -20.35 -4.79
C GLU A 45 2.93 -20.54 -3.44
N THR A 46 3.56 -19.50 -2.89
CA THR A 46 4.42 -19.59 -1.70
C THR A 46 3.89 -18.80 -0.52
N ASP A 47 2.85 -17.98 -0.72
CA ASP A 47 2.35 -16.97 0.21
C ASP A 47 3.43 -15.96 0.67
N ALA A 48 4.57 -15.90 -0.01
CA ALA A 48 5.60 -14.90 0.25
C ALA A 48 5.05 -13.51 -0.06
N CYS A 49 5.17 -12.58 0.89
CA CYS A 49 4.56 -11.26 0.76
C CYS A 49 5.49 -10.11 1.16
N PHE A 50 5.21 -8.93 0.62
CA PHE A 50 5.87 -7.68 1.01
C PHE A 50 4.84 -6.58 1.28
N MET A 51 5.22 -5.61 2.11
CA MET A 51 4.49 -4.36 2.29
C MET A 51 5.47 -3.19 2.25
N LYS A 52 5.23 -2.24 1.35
CA LYS A 52 6.07 -1.05 1.17
C LYS A 52 5.23 0.21 1.33
N VAL A 53 5.58 1.02 2.33
CA VAL A 53 5.04 2.37 2.47
C VAL A 53 5.52 3.22 1.29
N VAL A 54 4.58 3.81 0.56
CA VAL A 54 4.85 4.79 -0.48
C VAL A 54 4.57 6.17 0.09
N ALA A 55 5.59 7.02 0.03
CA ALA A 55 5.44 8.42 0.42
C ALA A 55 4.47 9.09 -0.54
N ASP A 56 3.48 9.78 0.01
CA ASP A 56 2.60 10.64 -0.78
C ASP A 56 3.43 11.86 -1.22
N SER A 57 3.83 11.91 -2.49
CA SER A 57 4.17 13.18 -3.11
C SER A 57 2.85 13.93 -3.25
N GLY A 58 2.62 14.95 -2.41
CA GLY A 58 1.35 15.66 -2.15
C GLY A 58 0.58 16.28 -3.34
N GLU A 59 0.84 15.83 -4.55
CA GLU A 59 0.27 16.26 -5.82
C GLU A 59 -1.04 15.54 -6.14
N VAL A 60 -1.17 14.24 -5.78
CA VAL A 60 -2.30 13.39 -6.20
C VAL A 60 -3.61 13.69 -5.46
N GLU A 61 -3.55 14.02 -4.17
CA GLU A 61 -4.76 14.40 -3.40
C GLU A 61 -5.23 15.82 -3.77
N ARG A 62 -4.30 16.71 -4.15
CA ARG A 62 -4.58 18.11 -4.52
C ARG A 62 -5.28 18.22 -5.87
N LEU A 63 -4.89 17.39 -6.84
CA LEU A 63 -5.52 17.37 -8.17
C LEU A 63 -6.96 16.82 -8.15
N ARG A 64 -7.30 15.94 -7.21
CA ARG A 64 -8.67 15.41 -7.07
C ARG A 64 -9.66 16.46 -6.53
N GLN A 65 -9.20 17.42 -5.73
CA GLN A 65 -10.05 18.50 -5.20
C GLN A 65 -10.27 19.65 -6.19
N MET A 66 -9.51 19.73 -7.29
CA MET A 66 -9.65 20.77 -8.31
C MET A 66 -10.56 20.37 -9.49
N GLY A 67 -11.04 19.13 -9.51
CA GLY A 67 -11.93 18.59 -10.55
C GLY A 67 -13.39 18.42 -10.11
N GLU A 68 -13.76 18.92 -8.92
CA GLU A 68 -15.14 19.00 -8.42
C GLU A 68 -15.64 20.45 -8.42
#